data_AF-A0A971NCE2-F1
#
_entry.id   AF-A0A971NCE2-F1
#
_cell.length_a   1.000
_cell.length_b   1.000
_cell.length_c   1.000
_cell.angle_alpha   90.00
_cell.angle_beta   90.00
_cell.angle_gamma   90.00
#
_symmetry.space_group_name_H-M   'P 1'
#
loop_
_entity.id
_entity.type
_entity.pdbx_description
1 polymer ?
#
loop_
_entity_poly.entity_id
_entity_poly.type
_entity_poly.pdbx_seq_one_letter_code
_entity_poly.pdbx_strand_id
1 'polypeptide(L)'
;MQWIPFLSFVLAACYTPGPNIILSMNTARLFGFRKTIPLMTGMTVGLFAVMMLNAVGNLFIGAFIPKVLPWLRGIGSIYLFWLAWKIAFPKKPS
;
A
#
# COMPACT_ATOMS: atom_id res chain seq x y z
N MET A 1 16.19 -15.32 2.64
CA MET A 1 15.53 -13.99 2.56
C MET A 1 15.38 -13.60 1.11
N GLN A 2 14.16 -13.31 0.65
CA GLN A 2 13.87 -13.01 -0.75
C GLN A 2 14.14 -11.51 -1.01
N TRP A 3 15.40 -11.13 -1.18
CA TRP A 3 15.82 -9.73 -1.33
C TRP A 3 15.38 -9.10 -2.65
N ILE A 4 15.35 -9.89 -3.73
CA ILE A 4 14.97 -9.43 -5.07
C ILE A 4 13.54 -8.86 -5.09
N PRO A 5 12.48 -9.60 -4.68
CA PRO A 5 11.12 -9.04 -4.70
C PRO A 5 10.95 -7.88 -3.72
N PHE A 6 11.69 -7.86 -2.60
CA PHE A 6 11.67 -6.73 -1.68
C PHE A 6 12.23 -5.46 -2.32
N LEU A 7 13.41 -5.54 -2.94
CA LEU A 7 14.03 -4.41 -3.63
C LEU A 7 13.17 -3.93 -4.81
N SER A 8 12.62 -4.84 -5.61
CA SER A 8 11.70 -4.49 -6.71
C SER A 8 10.45 -3.78 -6.20
N PHE A 9 9.85 -4.22 -5.08
CA PHE A 9 8.71 -3.55 -4.47
C PHE A 9 9.07 -2.15 -3.97
N VAL A 10 10.20 -2.00 -3.27
CA VAL A 10 10.65 -0.70 -2.76
C VAL A 10 10.89 0.27 -3.90
N LEU A 11 11.58 -0.16 -4.96
CA LEU A 11 11.80 0.66 -6.15
C LEU A 11 10.47 1.06 -6.80
N ALA A 12 9.57 0.12 -7.04
CA ALA A 12 8.25 0.43 -7.60
C ALA A 12 7.47 1.42 -6.72
N ALA A 13 7.42 1.19 -5.41
CA ALA A 13 6.72 2.04 -4.44
C ALA A 13 7.32 3.46 -4.33
N CYS A 14 8.64 3.60 -4.50
CA CYS A 14 9.31 4.90 -4.53
C CYS A 14 9.09 5.65 -5.86
N TYR A 15 9.12 4.94 -6.99
CA TYR A 15 8.98 5.55 -8.32
C TYR A 15 7.54 5.87 -8.72
N THR A 16 6.53 5.14 -8.22
CA THR A 16 5.14 5.54 -8.36
C THR A 16 4.74 6.38 -7.14
N PRO A 17 4.77 7.72 -7.20
CA PRO A 17 4.25 8.54 -6.12
C PRO A 17 2.76 8.22 -5.97
N GLY A 18 2.44 7.36 -5.02
CA GLY A 18 1.08 6.89 -4.82
C GLY A 18 0.16 8.03 -4.37
N PRO A 19 -1.16 7.80 -4.36
CA PRO A 19 -2.15 8.79 -3.90
C PRO A 19 -1.83 9.36 -2.52
N ASN A 20 -1.20 8.56 -1.65
CA ASN A 20 -0.80 8.97 -0.31
C ASN A 20 0.26 10.08 -0.30
N ILE A 21 1.25 9.99 -1.19
CA ILE A 21 2.29 11.01 -1.35
C ILE A 21 1.68 12.27 -1.95
N ILE A 22 0.84 12.14 -2.98
CA ILE A 22 0.13 13.26 -3.62
C ILE A 22 -0.79 13.98 -2.63
N LEU A 23 -1.52 13.24 -1.80
CA LEU A 23 -2.38 13.78 -0.74
C LEU A 23 -1.57 14.58 0.28
N SER A 24 -0.43 14.03 0.72
CA SER A 24 0.48 14.72 1.66
C SER A 24 1.08 16.00 1.07
N MET A 25 1.45 15.98 -0.21
CA MET A 25 1.94 17.15 -0.94
C MET A 25 0.85 18.21 -1.09
N ASN A 26 -0.39 17.82 -1.43
CA ASN A 26 -1.51 18.74 -1.57
C ASN A 26 -1.89 19.39 -0.23
N THR A 27 -1.90 18.61 0.85
CA THR A 27 -2.17 19.14 2.20
C THR A 27 -1.04 20.05 2.70
N ALA A 28 0.22 19.76 2.39
CA ALA A 28 1.34 20.66 2.65
C ALA A 28 1.20 21.98 1.89
N ARG A 29 0.75 21.93 0.62
CA ARG A 29 0.51 23.12 -0.21
C ARG A 29 -0.65 23.98 0.30
N LEU A 30 -1.73 23.36 0.79
CA LEU A 30 -2.95 24.08 1.23
C LEU A 30 -2.89 24.59 2.68
N PHE A 31 -2.32 23.80 3.60
CA PHE A 31 -2.37 24.06 5.05
C PHE A 31 -1.01 24.41 5.67
N GLY A 32 0.07 24.34 4.88
CA GLY A 32 1.45 24.59 5.31
C GLY A 32 2.09 23.41 6.05
N PHE A 33 3.42 23.34 6.00
CA PHE A 33 4.22 22.20 6.48
C PHE A 33 3.90 21.77 7.93
N ARG A 34 3.70 22.74 8.84
CA ARG A 34 3.44 22.47 10.26
C ARG A 34 2.14 21.70 10.51
N LYS A 35 1.10 21.94 9.70
CA LYS A 35 -0.21 21.27 9.83
C LYS A 35 -0.25 19.91 9.13
N THR A 36 0.75 19.60 8.30
CA THR A 36 0.88 18.29 7.63
C THR A 36 1.58 17.27 8.51
N ILE A 37 2.38 17.69 9.50
CA ILE A 37 3.09 16.78 10.42
C ILE A 37 2.15 15.77 11.09
N PRO A 38 1.00 16.15 11.68
CA PRO A 38 0.07 15.19 12.31
C PRO A 38 -0.51 14.19 11.31
N LEU A 39 -0.74 14.61 10.06
CA LEU A 39 -1.20 13.72 8.99
C LEU A 39 -0.12 12.70 8.64
N MET A 40 1.13 13.15 8.49
CA MET A 40 2.27 12.26 8.18
C MET A 40 2.57 11.26 9.30
N THR A 41 2.50 11.70 10.55
CA THR A 41 2.68 10.79 11.71
C THR A 41 1.54 9.78 11.78
N GLY A 42 0.29 10.21 11.59
CA GLY A 42 -0.87 9.31 11.51
C GLY A 42 -0.75 8.27 10.40
N MET A 43 -0.34 8.68 9.20
CA MET A 43 -0.10 7.76 8.07
C MET A 43 1.02 6.75 8.38
N THR A 44 2.12 7.20 9.01
CA THR A 44 3.23 6.33 9.41
C THR A 44 2.80 5.30 10.45
N VAL A 45 2.08 5.73 11.50
CA VAL A 45 1.59 4.85 12.56
C VAL A 45 0.57 3.86 12.02
N GLY A 46 -0.34 4.30 11.16
CA GLY A 46 -1.32 3.43 10.51
C GLY A 46 -0.63 2.37 9.63
N LEU A 47 0.36 2.76 8.83
CA LEU A 47 1.13 1.82 8.01
C LEU A 47 1.89 0.82 8.88
N PHE A 48 2.51 1.27 9.97
CA PHE A 48 3.22 0.41 10.90
C PHE A 48 2.28 -0.63 11.54
N ALA A 49 1.10 -0.20 12.01
CA ALA A 49 0.10 -1.09 12.59
C ALA A 49 -0.38 -2.15 11.58
N VAL A 50 -0.67 -1.76 10.34
CA VAL A 50 -1.06 -2.69 9.26
C VAL A 50 0.06 -3.67 8.94
N MET A 51 1.32 -3.23 8.89
CA MET A 51 2.47 -4.11 8.66
C MET A 51 2.64 -5.13 9.80
N MET A 52 2.47 -4.69 11.05
CA MET A 52 2.57 -5.55 12.21
C MET A 52 1.46 -6.61 12.21
N LEU A 53 0.23 -6.20 11.93
CA LEU A 53 -0.91 -7.11 11.79
C LEU A 53 -0.71 -8.12 10.67
N ASN A 54 -0.21 -7.67 9.50
CA ASN A 54 0.10 -8.55 8.38
C ASN A 54 1.20 -9.57 8.74
N ALA A 55 2.25 -9.16 9.45
CA ALA A 55 3.31 -10.06 9.88
C ALA A 55 2.78 -11.17 10.80
N VAL A 56 1.98 -10.81 11.80
CA VAL A 56 1.34 -11.77 12.72
C VAL A 56 0.35 -12.66 11.98
N GLY A 57 -0.50 -12.08 11.12
CA GLY A 57 -1.49 -12.83 10.34
C GLY A 57 -0.85 -13.83 9.39
N ASN A 58 0.24 -13.46 8.72
CA ASN A 58 0.97 -14.37 7.83
C ASN A 58 1.59 -15.55 8.60
N LEU A 59 2.11 -15.34 9.81
CA LEU A 59 2.60 -16.42 10.68
C LEU A 59 1.46 -17.36 11.11
N PHE A 60 0.30 -16.80 11.49
CA PHE A 60 -0.86 -17.58 11.90
C PHE A 60 -1.45 -18.42 10.76
N ILE A 61 -1.67 -17.82 9.59
CA ILE A 61 -2.25 -18.52 8.43
C ILE A 61 -1.27 -19.56 7.89
N GLY A 62 0.03 -19.25 7.89
CA GLY A 62 1.08 -20.19 7.51
C GLY A 62 1.13 -21.45 8.39
N ALA A 63 0.83 -21.33 9.69
CA ALA A 63 0.82 -22.44 10.62
C ALA A 63 -0.44 -23.31 10.53
N PHE A 64 -1.62 -22.70 10.35
CA PHE A 64 -2.90 -23.44 10.38
C PHE A 64 -3.33 -23.96 9.00
N ILE A 65 -3.26 -23.16 7.94
CA ILE A 65 -3.77 -23.52 6.60
C ILE A 65 -2.82 -22.98 5.50
N PRO A 66 -1.72 -23.69 5.20
CA PRO A 66 -0.73 -23.24 4.21
C PRO A 66 -1.26 -23.26 2.77
N LYS A 67 -2.34 -24.00 2.49
CA LYS A 67 -2.94 -24.11 1.14
C LYS A 67 -3.76 -22.88 0.72
N VAL A 68 -4.16 -21.99 1.65
CA VAL A 68 -4.98 -20.80 1.33
C VAL A 68 -4.12 -19.62 0.87
N LEU A 69 -2.87 -19.52 1.34
CA LEU A 69 -1.91 -18.48 0.93
C LEU A 69 -1.79 -18.30 -0.60
N PRO A 70 -1.60 -19.35 -1.42
CA PRO A 70 -1.50 -19.18 -2.87
C PRO A 70 -2.80 -18.69 -3.52
N TRP A 71 -3.95 -19.16 -3.05
CA TRP A 71 -5.26 -18.69 -3.54
C TRP A 71 -5.52 -17.22 -3.20
N LEU A 72 -5.21 -16.82 -1.96
CA LEU A 72 -5.34 -15.44 -1.52
C LEU A 72 -4.44 -14.50 -2.34
N ARG A 73 -3.20 -14.94 -2.63
CA ARG A 73 -2.29 -14.20 -3.53
C ARG A 73 -2.87 -14.07 -4.94
N GLY A 74 -3.43 -15.15 -5.49
CA GLY A 74 -4.07 -15.12 -6.82
C GLY A 74 -5.23 -14.12 -6.90
N ILE A 75 -6.15 -14.16 -5.93
CA ILE A 75 -7.28 -13.21 -5.85
C ILE A 75 -6.75 -11.78 -5.67
N GLY A 76 -5.77 -11.58 -4.79
CA GLY A 76 -5.15 -10.28 -4.56
C GLY A 76 -4.50 -9.69 -5.81
N SER A 77 -3.80 -10.51 -6.60
CA SER A 77 -3.22 -10.07 -7.87
C SER A 77 -4.28 -9.63 -8.87
N ILE A 78 -5.36 -10.40 -9.04
CA ILE A 78 -6.49 -10.04 -9.92
C ILE A 78 -7.10 -8.70 -9.47
N TYR A 79 -7.30 -8.52 -8.17
CA TYR A 79 -7.82 -7.29 -7.60
C TYR A 79 -6.90 -6.08 -7.89
N LEU A 80 -5.58 -6.25 -7.74
CA LEU A 80 -4.61 -5.20 -8.05
C LEU A 80 -4.59 -4.84 -9.54
N PHE A 81 -4.70 -5.82 -10.45
CA PHE A 81 -4.83 -5.56 -11.89
C PHE A 81 -6.11 -4.79 -12.21
N TRP A 82 -7.24 -5.17 -11.60
CA TRP A 82 -8.50 -4.45 -11.76
C TRP A 82 -8.40 -3.01 -11.25
N LEU A 83 -7.80 -2.81 -10.08
CA LEU A 83 -7.59 -1.49 -9.49
C LEU A 83 -6.69 -0.63 -10.38
N ALA A 84 -5.61 -1.20 -10.90
CA ALA A 84 -4.70 -0.53 -11.82
C ALA A 84 -5.43 -0.09 -13.11
N TRP A 85 -6.26 -0.97 -13.69
CA TRP A 85 -7.09 -0.62 -14.85
C TRP A 85 -8.04 0.54 -14.55
N LYS A 86 -8.68 0.52 -13.38
CA LYS A 86 -9.59 1.58 -12.94
C LYS A 86 -8.89 2.93 -12.75
N ILE A 87 -7.65 2.93 -12.26
CA ILE A 87 -6.85 4.15 -12.07
C ILE A 87 -6.30 4.66 -13.41
N ALA A 88 -5.93 3.77 -14.33
CA ALA A 88 -5.40 4.13 -15.66
C ALA A 88 -6.50 4.69 -16.59
N PHE A 89 -7.74 4.21 -16.46
CA PHE A 89 -8.89 4.66 -17.25
C PHE A 89 -9.96 5.28 -16.34
N PRO A 90 -9.69 6.44 -15.70
CA PRO A 90 -10.69 7.14 -14.92
C PRO A 90 -11.83 7.58 -15.85
N LYS A 91 -13.08 7.24 -15.51
CA LYS A 91 -14.25 7.78 -16.24
C LYS A 91 -14.20 9.31 -16.12
N LYS A 92 -14.19 10.01 -17.27
CA LYS A 92 -14.27 11.47 -17.34
C LYS A 92 -15.44 11.98 -16.48
N PRO A 93 -15.24 12.96 -15.59
CA PRO A 93 -16.36 13.71 -15.06
C PRO A 93 -16.94 14.54 -16.20
N SER A 94 -18.21 14.31 -16.52
CA SER A 94 -19.05 15.16 -17.38
C SER A 94 -19.45 16.43 -16.65
#